data_AF-A0A7Y8EZT5-F1
#
_entry.id   AF-A0A7Y8EZT5-F1
#
_cell.length_a   1.000
_cell.length_b   1.000
_cell.length_c   1.000
_cell.angle_alpha   90.00
_cell.angle_beta   90.00
_cell.angle_gamma   90.00
#
_symmetry.space_group_name_H-M   'P 1'
#
loop_
_entity.id
_entity.type
_entity.pdbx_description
1 polymer ?
#
loop_
_entity_poly.entity_id
_entity_poly.type
_entity_poly.pdbx_seq_one_letter_code
_entity_poly.pdbx_strand_id
1 'polypeptide(L)' 'PREVDYLCAEDWATQPQDVLWRRTKLGLFTTPEEQANVQRYLSTVEQNRSKIEAA' A
#
# COMPACT_ATOMS: atom_id res chain seq x y z
N PRO A 1 1.97 -8.10 0.58
CA PRO A 1 3.34 -8.47 1.00
C PRO A 1 3.59 -8.00 2.43
N ARG A 2 4.22 -8.82 3.26
CA ARG A 2 4.27 -8.61 4.73
C ARG A 2 4.81 -7.24 5.16
N GLU A 3 5.76 -6.67 4.40
CA GLU A 3 6.31 -5.33 4.67
C GLU A 3 5.31 -4.21 4.35
N VAL A 4 4.57 -4.30 3.24
CA VAL A 4 3.53 -3.33 2.89
C VAL A 4 2.38 -3.38 3.89
N ASP A 5 2.03 -4.58 4.38
CA ASP A 5 1.01 -4.76 5.41
C ASP A 5 1.38 -4.05 6.72
N TYR A 6 2.64 -4.18 7.13
CA TYR A 6 3.18 -3.49 8.30
C TYR A 6 3.10 -1.97 8.15
N LEU A 7 3.51 -1.42 7.00
CA LEU A 7 3.42 0.01 6.73
C LEU A 7 1.97 0.53 6.71
N CYS A 8 1.02 -0.29 6.30
CA CYS A 8 -0.41 0.07 6.34
C CYS A 8 -0.95 0.08 7.78
N ALA A 9 -0.56 -0.91 8.60
CA ALA A 9 -1.10 -1.11 9.93
C ALA A 9 -0.52 -0.16 10.99
N GLU A 10 0.79 0.03 10.99
CA GLU A 10 1.49 0.77 12.06
C GLU A 10 1.81 2.21 11.68
N ASP A 11 1.90 2.45 10.37
CA ASP A 11 2.42 3.68 9.82
C ASP A 11 1.37 4.45 9.00
N TRP A 12 0.15 3.94 8.84
CA TRP A 12 -0.93 4.55 8.03
C TRP A 12 -0.54 4.87 6.58
N ALA A 13 0.27 4.04 5.93
CA ALA A 13 0.48 4.14 4.50
C ALA A 13 -0.82 3.83 3.74
N THR A 14 -1.46 4.84 3.16
CA THR A 14 -2.76 4.70 2.46
C THR A 14 -2.63 4.95 0.96
N GLN A 15 -1.55 5.58 0.53
CA GLN A 15 -1.29 5.87 -0.88
C GLN A 15 -0.02 5.16 -1.36
N PRO A 16 0.11 4.82 -2.65
CA PRO A 16 1.33 4.22 -3.18
C PRO A 16 2.58 5.06 -2.92
N GLN A 17 2.43 6.39 -2.88
CA GLN A 17 3.54 7.31 -2.62
C GLN A 17 4.06 7.19 -1.19
N ASP A 18 3.20 6.84 -0.24
CA ASP A 18 3.60 6.56 1.14
C ASP A 18 4.57 5.39 1.20
N VAL A 19 4.25 4.32 0.46
CA VAL A 19 5.04 3.10 0.42
C VAL A 19 6.29 3.31 -0.43
N LEU A 20 6.16 3.78 -1.66
CA LEU A 20 7.24 3.77 -2.67
C LEU A 20 8.29 4.88 -2.48
N TRP A 21 7.90 6.02 -1.91
CA TRP A 21 8.75 7.23 -1.89
C TRP A 21 9.00 7.82 -0.51
N ARG A 22 8.02 7.74 0.41
CA ARG A 22 8.14 8.32 1.75
C ARG A 22 8.78 7.34 2.75
N ARG A 23 8.21 6.15 2.88
CA ARG A 23 8.66 5.11 3.83
C ARG A 23 9.74 4.21 3.26
N THR A 24 9.66 3.93 1.97
CA THR A 24 10.73 3.26 1.21
C THR A 24 11.21 4.15 0.07
N LYS A 25 12.25 3.69 -0.64
CA LYS A 25 12.72 4.28 -1.91
C LYS A 25 12.53 3.33 -3.09
N LEU A 26 11.64 2.35 -2.97
CA LEU A 26 11.38 1.34 -4.02
C LEU A 26 10.85 1.96 -5.31
N GLY A 27 10.25 3.15 -5.26
CA GLY A 27 9.87 3.89 -6.46
C GLY A 27 11.02 4.14 -7.43
N LEU A 28 12.27 4.22 -6.95
CA LEU A 28 13.47 4.37 -7.79
C LEU A 28 13.84 3.08 -8.54
N PHE A 29 13.34 1.94 -8.10
CA PHE A 29 13.74 0.61 -8.56
C PHE A 29 12.59 -0.21 -9.15
N THR A 30 11.41 0.39 -9.30
CA THR A 30 10.19 -0.29 -9.77
C THR A 30 9.67 0.34 -11.06
N THR A 31 9.17 -0.52 -11.94
CA THR A 31 8.52 -0.14 -13.19
C THR A 31 7.12 0.44 -12.94
N PRO A 32 6.55 1.20 -13.90
CA PRO A 32 5.18 1.71 -13.77
C PRO A 32 4.12 0.63 -13.50
N GLU A 33 4.31 -0.58 -14.06
CA GLU A 33 3.41 -1.71 -13.84
C GLU A 33 3.51 -2.25 -12.39
N GLU A 34 4.72 -2.36 -11.85
CA GLU A 34 4.93 -2.75 -10.45
C GLU A 34 4.36 -1.69 -9.49
N GLN A 35 4.48 -0.40 -9.82
CA GLN A 35 3.87 0.67 -9.04
C GLN A 35 2.33 0.60 -9.08
N ALA A 36 1.74 0.25 -10.24
CA ALA A 36 0.31 0.03 -10.36
C ALA A 36 -0.17 -1.19 -9.54
N ASN A 37 0.67 -2.21 -9.37
CA ASN A 37 0.36 -3.35 -8.50
C ASN A 37 0.29 -2.93 -7.01
N VAL A 38 1.16 -2.01 -6.57
CA VAL A 38 1.08 -1.44 -5.22
C VAL A 38 -0.23 -0.67 -5.02
N GLN A 39 -0.65 0.15 -5.99
CA GLN A 39 -1.95 0.84 -5.92
C GLN A 39 -3.13 -0.13 -5.83
N ARG A 40 -3.13 -1.18 -6.67
CA ARG A 40 -4.19 -2.21 -6.64
C ARG A 40 -4.23 -2.92 -5.28
N TYR A 41 -3.07 -3.23 -4.73
CA TYR A 41 -2.97 -3.85 -3.42
C TYR A 41 -3.59 -3.00 -2.31
N LEU A 42 -3.18 -1.73 -2.21
CA LEU A 42 -3.68 -0.81 -1.19
C LEU A 42 -5.20 -0.60 -1.30
N SER A 43 -5.73 -0.58 -2.52
CA SER A 43 -7.18 -0.47 -2.76
C SER A 43 -7.94 -1.69 -2.21
N THR A 44 -7.38 -2.90 -2.34
CA THR A 44 -7.95 -4.12 -1.77
C THR A 44 -7.89 -4.10 -0.24
N VAL A 45 -6.78 -3.64 0.34
CA VAL A 45 -6.63 -3.50 1.80
C VAL A 45 -7.69 -2.56 2.36
N GLU A 46 -7.88 -1.39 1.73
CA GLU A 46 -8.90 -0.42 2.13
C GLU A 46 -10.32 -1.00 2.04
N GLN A 47 -10.66 -1.64 0.92
CA GLN A 47 -11.97 -2.29 0.76
C GLN A 47 -12.24 -3.35 1.82
N ASN A 48 -11.22 -4.14 2.20
CA ASN A 48 -11.36 -5.14 3.25
C ASN A 48 -11.58 -4.50 4.62
N ARG A 49 -10.87 -3.41 4.91
CA ARG A 49 -11.07 -2.64 6.13
C ARG A 49 -12.49 -2.08 6.22
N SER A 50 -12.98 -1.43 5.17
CA SER A 50 -14.35 -0.88 5.15
C SER A 50 -15.43 -1.96 5.31
N LYS A 51 -15.21 -3.16 4.75
CA LYS A 51 -16.12 -4.31 4.93
C LYS A 51 -16.17 -4.80 6.37
N ILE A 52 -15.03 -4.80 7.07
CA ILE A 52 -14.96 -5.20 8.48
C ILE A 52 -15.64 -4.14 9.36
N GLU A 53 -15.45 -2.85 9.08
CA GLU A 53 -16.07 -1.76 9.83
C GLU A 53 -17.61 -1.70 9.64
N ALA A 54 -18.12 -2.22 8.52
CA ALA A 54 -19.56 -2.27 8.22
C ALA A 54 -20.29 -3.53 8.75
N ALA A 55 -19.56 -4.49 9.34
CA ALA A 55 -20.09 -5.75 9.87
C ALA A 55 -20.20 -5.70 11.40
#